data_AF-D8T5I1-F1
#
_entry.id   AF-D8T5I1-F1
#
_cell.length_a   1.000
_cell.length_b   1.000
_cell.length_c   1.000
_cell.angle_alpha   90.00
_cell.angle_beta   90.00
_cell.angle_gamma   90.00
#
_symmetry.space_group_name_H-M   'P 1'
#
loop_
_entity.id
_entity.type
_entity.pdbx_description
1 polymer ?
#
loop_
_entity_poly.entity_id
_entity_poly.type
_entity_poly.pdbx_seq_one_letter_code
_entity_poly.pdbx_strand_id
1 'polypeptide(L)'
;ITKVLPVVLPVILLRAAPALASTITLSAASSTAKGLRVPELLTSAWTGLMAGCLHTLTGPDHLAALAPLSIGRTKMEGAFVGALWGCGHDAGQILFGLLFLVLKEKLQIDLLRTWSARVVGVTLLVIGAVGIKEAQEVPIPCLAGEGCEADYEDSGGVQERKKPFGFATFGTGVVHGLQPDALLVILPALALPSRLAGVAFLFMFLLGTVVAMASYTAFVGSCSEALQKRVPWITQRLSLGSSLIAIAVGLSILAGEIFGINLF
;
A
#
# COMPACT_ATOMS: atom_id res chain seq x y z
N ILE A 1 -13.93 37.26 -3.61
CA ILE A 1 -12.63 37.06 -2.93
C ILE A 1 -12.66 35.71 -2.20
N THR A 2 -12.85 34.60 -2.94
CA THR A 2 -13.15 33.28 -2.33
C THR A 2 -12.87 32.09 -3.28
N LYS A 3 -11.85 32.21 -4.16
CA LYS A 3 -11.41 31.11 -5.05
C LYS A 3 -9.89 31.07 -5.27
N VAL A 4 -9.09 31.38 -4.25
CA VAL A 4 -7.61 31.33 -4.36
C VAL A 4 -6.96 30.46 -3.27
N LEU A 5 -7.75 29.88 -2.35
CA LEU A 5 -7.20 29.19 -1.18
C LEU A 5 -6.85 27.68 -1.32
N PRO A 6 -7.28 26.88 -2.33
CA PRO A 6 -6.86 25.48 -2.37
C PRO A 6 -5.53 25.25 -3.12
N VAL A 7 -4.93 26.30 -3.71
CA VAL A 7 -3.69 26.17 -4.50
C VAL A 7 -2.42 26.40 -3.67
N VAL A 8 -2.53 26.92 -2.45
CA VAL A 8 -1.35 27.31 -1.65
C VAL A 8 -0.80 26.17 -0.80
N LEU A 9 -1.59 25.14 -0.48
CA LEU A 9 -1.13 24.04 0.38
C LEU A 9 -0.23 22.99 -0.29
N PRO A 10 -0.38 22.61 -1.58
CA PRO A 10 0.59 21.74 -2.24
C PRO A 10 1.88 22.47 -2.63
N VAL A 11 1.86 23.81 -2.68
CA VAL A 11 3.02 24.63 -3.07
C VAL A 11 3.95 24.92 -1.89
N ILE A 12 3.44 24.94 -0.65
CA ILE A 12 4.28 25.17 0.54
C ILE A 12 5.12 23.93 0.91
N LEU A 13 4.63 22.71 0.66
CA LEU A 13 5.44 21.49 0.82
C LEU A 13 6.53 21.35 -0.24
N LEU A 14 6.36 21.97 -1.42
CA LEU A 14 7.40 22.03 -2.45
C LEU A 14 8.49 23.08 -2.15
N ARG A 15 8.29 23.97 -1.17
CA ARG A 15 9.24 25.05 -0.84
C ARG A 15 10.23 24.71 0.28
N ALA A 16 10.12 23.54 0.91
CA ALA A 16 11.08 23.07 1.91
C ALA A 16 12.25 22.24 1.33
N ALA A 17 12.47 22.29 0.02
CA ALA A 17 13.50 21.49 -0.65
C ALA A 17 14.64 22.27 -1.35
N PRO A 18 15.15 23.43 -0.88
CA PRO A 18 16.37 23.97 -1.48
C PRO A 18 17.64 23.20 -1.07
N ALA A 19 17.55 22.25 -0.14
CA ALA A 19 18.68 21.40 0.25
C ALA A 19 18.75 20.06 -0.52
N LEU A 20 17.66 19.62 -1.18
CA LEU A 20 17.63 18.39 -1.99
C LEU A 20 17.86 18.65 -3.50
N ALA A 21 17.69 19.90 -3.95
CA ALA A 21 17.92 20.28 -5.35
C ALA A 21 19.42 20.28 -5.74
N SER A 22 20.31 20.43 -4.76
CA SER A 22 21.76 20.52 -4.97
C SER A 22 22.43 19.15 -5.20
N THR A 23 21.78 18.05 -4.85
CA THR A 23 22.28 16.68 -5.16
C THR A 23 21.76 16.15 -6.49
N ILE A 24 20.75 16.78 -7.11
CA ILE A 24 20.17 16.35 -8.39
C ILE A 24 20.80 17.07 -9.60
N THR A 25 21.46 18.22 -9.39
CA THR A 25 21.97 19.06 -10.50
C THR A 25 23.43 18.83 -10.89
N LEU A 26 24.18 17.92 -10.25
CA LEU A 26 25.58 17.62 -10.59
C LEU A 26 25.78 16.35 -11.45
N SER A 27 24.89 16.09 -12.41
CA SER A 27 25.12 15.03 -13.41
C SER A 27 24.70 15.42 -14.84
N ALA A 28 24.45 16.71 -15.10
CA ALA A 28 24.03 17.20 -16.41
C ALA A 28 25.19 17.62 -17.35
N ALA A 29 26.44 17.26 -17.03
CA ALA A 29 27.60 17.59 -17.86
C ALA A 29 28.50 16.37 -18.10
N SER A 30 28.07 15.44 -18.96
CA SER A 30 28.95 14.44 -19.61
C SER A 30 28.22 13.68 -20.72
N SER A 31 27.76 14.40 -21.75
CA SER A 31 27.23 13.82 -22.97
C SER A 31 28.35 13.47 -23.96
N THR A 32 29.06 12.35 -23.77
CA THR A 32 29.66 11.55 -24.87
C THR A 32 30.23 10.23 -24.31
N ALA A 33 29.63 9.09 -24.66
CA ALA A 33 30.27 7.80 -24.95
C ALA A 33 29.22 6.68 -25.04
N LYS A 34 29.30 5.88 -26.10
CA LYS A 34 28.44 4.71 -26.44
C LYS A 34 28.61 3.49 -25.50
N GLY A 35 28.90 3.71 -24.23
CA GLY A 35 29.08 2.66 -23.23
C GLY A 35 28.12 2.86 -22.07
N LEU A 36 27.27 1.86 -21.82
CA LEU A 36 26.43 1.77 -20.64
C LEU A 36 27.29 1.95 -19.38
N ARG A 37 27.15 3.10 -18.69
CA ARG A 37 27.96 3.37 -17.50
C ARG A 37 27.28 2.73 -16.29
N VAL A 38 27.96 1.83 -15.60
CA VAL A 38 27.56 1.26 -14.30
C VAL A 38 26.94 2.29 -13.33
N PRO A 39 27.46 3.54 -13.19
CA PRO A 39 26.81 4.55 -12.35
C PRO A 39 25.41 4.97 -12.81
N GLU A 40 25.11 4.98 -14.12
CA GLU A 40 23.78 5.30 -14.64
C GLU A 40 22.77 4.21 -14.28
N LEU A 41 23.18 2.94 -14.40
CA LEU A 41 22.36 1.80 -13.99
C LEU A 41 22.10 1.80 -12.48
N LEU A 42 23.14 2.03 -11.68
CA LEU A 42 23.01 2.07 -10.22
C LEU A 42 22.10 3.21 -9.78
N THR A 43 22.24 4.39 -10.39
CA THR A 43 21.38 5.54 -10.11
C THR A 43 19.94 5.22 -10.47
N SER A 44 19.70 4.68 -11.67
CA SER A 44 18.36 4.31 -12.13
C SER A 44 17.71 3.24 -11.26
N ALA A 45 18.48 2.21 -10.87
CA ALA A 45 18.08 1.18 -9.93
C ALA A 45 17.71 1.77 -8.55
N TRP A 46 18.56 2.65 -8.01
CA TRP A 46 18.30 3.30 -6.72
C TRP A 46 17.06 4.21 -6.77
N THR A 47 16.90 4.99 -7.82
CA THR A 47 15.70 5.83 -8.03
C THR A 47 14.46 4.96 -8.15
N GLY A 48 14.53 3.84 -8.86
CA GLY A 48 13.44 2.86 -8.94
C GLY A 48 13.06 2.35 -7.56
N LEU A 49 14.02 1.85 -6.80
CA LEU A 49 13.82 1.34 -5.43
C LEU A 49 13.14 2.37 -4.53
N MET A 50 13.65 3.60 -4.50
CA MET A 50 13.09 4.67 -3.69
C MET A 50 11.70 5.10 -4.17
N ALA A 51 11.48 5.15 -5.48
CA ALA A 51 10.18 5.47 -6.05
C ALA A 51 9.13 4.41 -5.69
N GLY A 52 9.46 3.11 -5.75
CA GLY A 52 8.57 2.02 -5.35
C GLY A 52 8.22 2.05 -3.85
N CYS A 53 9.24 2.29 -3.01
CA CYS A 53 9.02 2.50 -1.58
C CYS A 53 8.11 3.71 -1.32
N LEU A 54 8.40 4.85 -1.95
CA LEU A 54 7.64 6.08 -1.75
C LEU A 54 6.20 5.91 -2.21
N HIS A 55 5.98 5.38 -3.41
CA HIS A 55 4.67 5.06 -3.97
C HIS A 55 3.81 4.25 -2.99
N THR A 56 4.40 3.20 -2.40
CA THR A 56 3.71 2.36 -1.42
C THR A 56 3.37 3.12 -0.14
N LEU A 57 4.33 3.88 0.40
CA LEU A 57 4.20 4.52 1.70
C LEU A 57 3.37 5.80 1.65
N THR A 58 3.23 6.44 0.48
CA THR A 58 2.38 7.62 0.29
C THR A 58 0.97 7.26 -0.18
N GLY A 59 0.75 6.05 -0.71
CA GLY A 59 -0.57 5.52 -1.07
C GLY A 59 -1.41 5.21 0.18
N PRO A 60 -2.41 6.03 0.53
CA PRO A 60 -3.18 5.85 1.76
C PRO A 60 -4.06 4.59 1.72
N ASP A 61 -4.47 4.18 0.53
CA ASP A 61 -5.27 2.99 0.27
C ASP A 61 -4.49 1.69 0.54
N HIS A 62 -3.21 1.63 0.17
CA HIS A 62 -2.34 0.48 0.42
C HIS A 62 -2.16 0.24 1.92
N LEU A 63 -1.80 1.31 2.64
CA LEU A 63 -1.63 1.27 4.08
C LEU A 63 -2.95 0.95 4.80
N ALA A 64 -4.05 1.56 4.37
CA ALA A 64 -5.37 1.34 4.96
C ALA A 64 -5.88 -0.09 4.73
N ALA A 65 -5.57 -0.72 3.59
CA ALA A 65 -5.90 -2.12 3.33
C ALA A 65 -5.05 -3.08 4.17
N LEU A 66 -3.74 -2.85 4.24
CA LEU A 66 -2.79 -3.76 4.89
C LEU A 66 -2.80 -3.70 6.42
N ALA A 67 -3.13 -2.54 7.00
CA ALA A 67 -3.17 -2.35 8.46
C ALA A 67 -4.10 -3.35 9.17
N PRO A 68 -5.42 -3.42 8.89
CA PRO A 68 -6.31 -4.37 9.55
C PRO A 68 -5.94 -5.82 9.27
N LEU A 69 -5.37 -6.12 8.10
CA LEU A 69 -4.90 -7.47 7.75
C LEU A 69 -3.68 -7.89 8.59
N SER A 70 -2.83 -6.97 9.04
CA SER A 70 -1.58 -7.31 9.74
C SER A 70 -1.71 -7.30 11.26
N ILE A 71 -2.75 -6.69 11.81
CA ILE A 71 -2.97 -6.64 13.27
C ILE A 71 -3.31 -8.03 13.82
N GLY A 72 -2.59 -8.41 14.87
CA GLY A 72 -2.75 -9.72 15.54
C GLY A 72 -2.09 -10.88 14.79
N ARG A 73 -1.23 -10.60 13.81
CA ARG A 73 -0.36 -11.59 13.15
C ARG A 73 1.06 -11.48 13.67
N THR A 74 1.82 -12.58 13.59
CA THR A 74 3.25 -12.54 13.89
C THR A 74 4.02 -11.70 12.87
N LYS A 75 5.24 -11.28 13.23
CA LYS A 75 6.14 -10.55 12.31
C LYS A 75 6.25 -11.21 10.93
N MET A 76 6.47 -12.53 10.90
CA MET A 76 6.71 -13.27 9.65
C MET A 76 5.44 -13.46 8.84
N GLU A 77 4.30 -13.71 9.50
CA GLU A 77 3.00 -13.79 8.82
C GLU A 77 2.58 -12.44 8.25
N GLY A 78 2.77 -11.36 9.01
CA GLY A 78 2.56 -9.99 8.53
C GLY A 78 3.42 -9.71 7.29
N ALA A 79 4.72 -9.97 7.38
CA ALA A 79 5.64 -9.80 6.25
C ALA A 79 5.20 -10.58 5.00
N PHE A 80 4.77 -11.83 5.17
CA PHE A 80 4.31 -12.67 4.06
C PHE A 80 3.01 -12.13 3.43
N VAL A 81 2.07 -11.65 4.24
CA VAL A 81 0.84 -11.00 3.77
C VAL A 81 1.16 -9.75 2.96
N GLY A 82 2.04 -8.88 3.47
CA GLY A 82 2.48 -7.68 2.75
C GLY A 82 3.22 -8.00 1.46
N ALA A 83 4.14 -8.96 1.49
CA ALA A 83 4.88 -9.39 0.31
C ALA A 83 3.95 -9.96 -0.76
N LEU A 84 2.98 -10.79 -0.37
CA LEU A 84 2.07 -11.43 -1.31
C LEU A 84 1.07 -10.45 -1.92
N TRP A 85 0.58 -9.51 -1.12
CA TRP A 85 -0.23 -8.41 -1.62
C TRP A 85 0.57 -7.52 -2.56
N GLY A 86 1.82 -7.18 -2.21
CA GLY A 86 2.74 -6.41 -3.07
C GLY A 86 3.07 -7.09 -4.38
N CYS A 87 3.36 -8.40 -4.38
CA CYS A 87 3.55 -9.17 -5.61
C CYS A 87 2.28 -9.17 -6.49
N GLY A 88 1.10 -9.27 -5.88
CA GLY A 88 -0.17 -9.16 -6.59
C GLY A 88 -0.34 -7.78 -7.22
N HIS A 89 -0.10 -6.74 -6.43
CA HIS A 89 -0.15 -5.35 -6.86
C HIS A 89 0.78 -5.07 -8.04
N ASP A 90 2.04 -5.47 -7.94
CA ASP A 90 3.02 -5.37 -9.02
C ASP A 90 2.57 -6.11 -10.29
N ALA A 91 1.99 -7.32 -10.14
CA ALA A 91 1.44 -8.06 -11.27
C ALA A 91 0.26 -7.31 -11.94
N GLY A 92 -0.60 -6.69 -11.14
CA GLY A 92 -1.65 -5.79 -11.62
C GLY A 92 -1.09 -4.59 -12.40
N GLN A 93 -0.05 -3.94 -11.86
CA GLN A 93 0.58 -2.77 -12.48
C GLN A 93 1.25 -3.12 -13.83
N ILE A 94 1.97 -4.25 -13.88
CA ILE A 94 2.56 -4.75 -15.13
C ILE A 94 1.46 -5.09 -16.13
N LEU A 95 0.41 -5.78 -15.71
CA LEU A 95 -0.70 -6.16 -16.59
C LEU A 95 -1.40 -4.92 -17.17
N PHE A 96 -1.74 -3.96 -16.32
CA PHE A 96 -2.31 -2.68 -16.74
C PHE A 96 -1.38 -1.95 -17.70
N GLY A 97 -0.08 -1.94 -17.40
CA GLY A 97 0.92 -1.30 -18.23
C GLY A 97 1.04 -1.88 -19.63
N LEU A 98 1.09 -3.20 -19.72
CA LEU A 98 1.10 -3.90 -21.00
C LEU A 98 -0.19 -3.64 -21.77
N LEU A 99 -1.34 -3.67 -21.11
CA LEU A 99 -2.63 -3.35 -21.72
C LEU A 99 -2.65 -1.92 -22.25
N PHE A 100 -2.16 -0.95 -21.49
CA PHE A 100 -2.04 0.45 -21.89
C PHE A 100 -1.15 0.61 -23.12
N LEU A 101 -0.02 -0.11 -23.20
CA LEU A 101 0.88 -0.07 -24.36
C LEU A 101 0.24 -0.64 -25.64
N VAL A 102 -0.58 -1.69 -25.52
CA VAL A 102 -1.24 -2.33 -26.67
C VAL A 102 -2.47 -1.55 -27.13
N LEU A 103 -3.30 -1.07 -26.19
CA LEU A 103 -4.58 -0.42 -26.51
C LEU A 103 -4.45 1.09 -26.74
N LYS A 104 -3.42 1.76 -26.18
CA LYS A 104 -3.11 3.21 -26.26
C LYS A 104 -4.31 4.13 -26.47
N GLU A 105 -4.72 4.37 -27.71
CA GLU A 105 -5.75 5.33 -28.10
C GLU A 105 -7.19 4.85 -27.87
N LYS A 106 -7.39 3.54 -27.65
CA LYS A 106 -8.71 2.95 -27.38
C LYS A 106 -9.07 2.94 -25.90
N LEU A 107 -8.11 3.24 -25.02
CA LEU A 107 -8.29 3.13 -23.59
C LEU A 107 -8.84 4.45 -23.03
N GLN A 108 -10.14 4.49 -22.71
CA GLN A 108 -10.74 5.64 -22.03
C GLN A 108 -10.26 5.68 -20.58
N ILE A 109 -9.20 6.46 -20.31
CA ILE A 109 -8.58 6.57 -18.99
C ILE A 109 -9.60 6.99 -17.92
N ASP A 110 -10.58 7.83 -18.28
CA ASP A 110 -11.66 8.24 -17.37
C ASP A 110 -12.52 7.06 -16.91
N LEU A 111 -12.89 6.15 -17.82
CA LEU A 111 -13.69 4.98 -17.49
C LEU A 111 -12.93 4.03 -16.57
N LEU A 112 -11.63 3.82 -16.84
CA LEU A 112 -10.78 3.00 -16.00
C LEU A 112 -10.55 3.61 -14.63
N ARG A 113 -10.35 4.93 -14.55
CA ARG A 113 -10.20 5.66 -13.28
C ARG A 113 -11.45 5.48 -12.42
N THR A 114 -12.63 5.65 -12.99
CA THR A 114 -13.88 5.46 -12.26
C THR A 114 -14.10 4.00 -11.85
N TRP A 115 -13.81 3.04 -12.73
CA TRP A 115 -13.89 1.63 -12.38
C TRP A 115 -12.91 1.25 -11.27
N SER A 116 -11.65 1.67 -11.38
CA SER A 116 -10.62 1.36 -10.39
C SER A 116 -10.93 1.98 -9.04
N ALA A 117 -11.35 3.25 -9.01
CA ALA A 117 -11.73 3.93 -7.77
C ALA A 117 -12.92 3.24 -7.07
N ARG A 118 -13.92 2.79 -7.84
CA ARG A 118 -15.04 2.00 -7.30
C ARG A 118 -14.59 0.67 -6.71
N VAL A 119 -13.77 -0.07 -7.46
CA VAL A 119 -13.28 -1.38 -7.04
C VAL A 119 -12.41 -1.26 -5.78
N VAL A 120 -11.50 -0.29 -5.75
CA VAL A 120 -10.63 0.01 -4.59
C VAL A 120 -11.45 0.43 -3.38
N GLY A 121 -12.38 1.37 -3.57
CA GLY A 121 -13.27 1.84 -2.51
C GLY A 121 -14.07 0.69 -1.89
N VAL A 122 -14.70 -0.14 -2.73
CA VAL A 122 -15.45 -1.32 -2.27
C VAL A 122 -14.53 -2.33 -1.58
N THR A 123 -13.33 -2.56 -2.11
CA THR A 123 -12.34 -3.48 -1.50
C THR A 123 -11.96 -3.03 -0.10
N LEU A 124 -11.72 -1.72 0.11
CA LEU A 124 -11.45 -1.16 1.43
C LEU A 124 -12.63 -1.28 2.39
N LEU A 125 -13.86 -1.11 1.91
CA LEU A 125 -15.07 -1.37 2.72
C LEU A 125 -15.13 -2.83 3.16
N VAL A 126 -14.85 -3.78 2.25
CA VAL A 126 -14.86 -5.22 2.56
C VAL A 126 -13.76 -5.55 3.56
N ILE A 127 -12.54 -5.09 3.35
CA ILE A 127 -11.41 -5.33 4.26
C ILE A 127 -11.72 -4.76 5.65
N GLY A 128 -12.22 -3.53 5.74
CA GLY A 128 -12.60 -2.94 7.00
C GLY A 128 -13.78 -3.66 7.68
N ALA A 129 -14.79 -4.08 6.93
CA ALA A 129 -15.90 -4.87 7.48
C ALA A 129 -15.43 -6.24 8.02
N VAL A 130 -14.53 -6.92 7.31
CA VAL A 130 -13.90 -8.17 7.77
C VAL A 130 -13.07 -7.91 9.02
N GLY A 131 -12.26 -6.84 9.05
CA GLY A 131 -11.46 -6.49 10.21
C GLY A 131 -12.30 -6.18 11.46
N ILE A 132 -13.45 -5.53 11.31
CA ILE A 132 -14.40 -5.31 12.42
C ILE A 132 -14.95 -6.65 12.94
N LYS A 133 -15.36 -7.56 12.05
CA LYS A 133 -15.84 -8.89 12.45
C LYS A 133 -14.78 -9.68 13.20
N GLU A 134 -13.55 -9.72 12.67
CA GLU A 134 -12.42 -10.39 13.35
C GLU A 134 -12.12 -9.77 14.72
N ALA A 135 -12.30 -8.45 14.88
CA ALA A 135 -12.10 -7.79 16.17
C ALA A 135 -13.22 -8.10 17.19
N GLN A 136 -14.43 -8.45 16.75
CA GLN A 136 -15.57 -8.75 17.63
C GLN A 136 -15.61 -10.22 18.08
N GLU A 137 -15.00 -11.13 17.31
CA GLU A 137 -14.94 -12.56 17.64
C GLU A 137 -13.95 -12.90 18.77
N VAL A 138 -13.11 -11.96 19.19
CA VAL A 138 -12.24 -12.13 20.38
C VAL A 138 -13.07 -11.86 21.64
N PRO A 139 -13.42 -12.89 22.44
CA PRO A 139 -14.25 -12.71 23.62
C PRO A 139 -13.52 -11.87 24.65
N ILE A 140 -14.22 -10.88 25.20
CA ILE A 140 -13.75 -10.05 26.31
C ILE A 140 -13.62 -10.98 27.53
N PRO A 141 -12.46 -11.10 28.19
CA PRO A 141 -12.41 -11.54 29.58
C PRO A 141 -13.08 -10.43 30.38
N CYS A 142 -14.40 -10.54 30.56
CA CYS A 142 -15.18 -9.59 31.33
C CYS A 142 -14.59 -9.48 32.74
N LEU A 143 -14.51 -8.24 33.23
CA LEU A 143 -14.26 -7.92 34.62
C LEU A 143 -15.09 -8.85 35.52
N ALA A 144 -14.42 -9.62 36.35
CA ALA A 144 -15.03 -10.40 37.42
C ALA A 144 -15.70 -9.45 38.43
N GLY A 145 -16.95 -9.09 38.14
CA GLY A 145 -17.95 -8.74 39.12
C GLY A 145 -18.83 -9.97 39.32
N GLU A 146 -18.70 -10.56 40.51
CA GLU A 146 -19.60 -11.57 41.09
C GLU A 146 -19.49 -13.01 40.55
N GLY A 147 -18.86 -13.84 41.39
CA GLY A 147 -19.05 -15.28 41.56
C GLY A 147 -19.54 -16.10 40.37
N CYS A 148 -18.59 -16.71 39.65
CA CYS A 148 -18.85 -17.98 39.00
C CYS A 148 -17.54 -18.79 39.00
N GLU A 149 -17.48 -19.79 39.88
CA GLU A 149 -16.52 -20.88 39.78
C GLU A 149 -16.87 -21.66 38.52
N ALA A 150 -16.10 -21.44 37.46
CA ALA A 150 -16.02 -22.35 36.34
C ALA A 150 -14.56 -22.76 36.24
N ASP A 151 -14.33 -24.06 36.43
CA ASP A 151 -13.04 -24.72 36.32
C ASP A 151 -12.25 -24.17 35.14
N TYR A 152 -11.07 -23.63 35.46
CA TYR A 152 -10.01 -23.39 34.49
C TYR A 152 -9.49 -24.75 34.05
N GLU A 153 -10.23 -25.42 33.16
CA GLU A 153 -9.62 -26.45 32.33
C GLU A 153 -8.59 -25.76 31.43
N ASP A 154 -7.34 -26.15 31.67
CA ASP A 154 -6.18 -26.05 30.82
C ASP A 154 -6.48 -26.63 29.42
N SER A 155 -7.33 -25.95 28.66
CA SER A 155 -7.41 -26.12 27.23
C SER A 155 -6.41 -25.15 26.62
N GLY A 156 -5.20 -25.65 26.38
CA GLY A 156 -4.19 -24.99 25.58
C GLY A 156 -4.84 -24.34 24.37
N GLY A 157 -5.01 -23.03 24.45
CA GLY A 157 -5.66 -22.24 23.42
C GLY A 157 -4.78 -22.27 22.19
N VAL A 158 -4.98 -23.27 21.34
CA VAL A 158 -4.55 -23.26 19.95
C VAL A 158 -5.21 -22.04 19.36
N GLN A 159 -4.49 -20.93 19.41
CA GLN A 159 -4.75 -19.70 18.70
C GLN A 159 -5.12 -20.12 17.28
N GLU A 160 -6.42 -20.09 16.96
CA GLU A 160 -6.91 -20.56 15.67
C GLU A 160 -6.09 -19.85 14.60
N ARG A 161 -5.24 -20.63 13.92
CA ARG A 161 -4.39 -20.12 12.85
C ARG A 161 -5.33 -19.49 11.83
N LYS A 162 -5.30 -18.15 11.72
CA LYS A 162 -5.99 -17.43 10.64
C LYS A 162 -5.69 -18.16 9.33
N LYS A 163 -6.74 -18.60 8.62
CA LYS A 163 -6.63 -19.40 7.38
C LYS A 163 -5.59 -18.79 6.42
N PRO A 164 -4.89 -19.61 5.60
CA PRO A 164 -3.90 -19.10 4.67
C PRO A 164 -4.61 -18.27 3.59
N PHE A 165 -4.67 -16.95 3.79
CA PHE A 165 -5.28 -15.99 2.86
C PHE A 165 -4.49 -15.83 1.54
N GLY A 166 -3.58 -16.76 1.22
CA GLY A 166 -2.55 -16.58 0.20
C GLY A 166 -3.09 -16.08 -1.14
N PHE A 167 -3.97 -16.86 -1.76
CA PHE A 167 -4.54 -16.48 -3.06
C PHE A 167 -5.48 -15.27 -2.99
N ALA A 168 -6.23 -15.10 -1.91
CA ALA A 168 -7.12 -13.96 -1.75
C ALA A 168 -6.32 -12.66 -1.63
N THR A 169 -5.27 -12.65 -0.80
CA THR A 169 -4.38 -11.50 -0.63
C THR A 169 -3.66 -11.14 -1.93
N PHE A 170 -3.13 -12.13 -2.66
CA PHE A 170 -2.52 -11.89 -3.97
C PHE A 170 -3.55 -11.33 -4.96
N GLY A 171 -4.73 -11.95 -5.07
CA GLY A 171 -5.78 -11.54 -6.01
C GLY A 171 -6.29 -10.13 -5.72
N THR A 172 -6.51 -9.78 -4.45
CA THR A 172 -6.82 -8.41 -4.05
C THR A 172 -5.71 -7.45 -4.43
N GLY A 173 -4.44 -7.85 -4.27
CA GLY A 173 -3.29 -7.09 -4.75
C GLY A 173 -3.37 -6.82 -6.25
N VAL A 174 -3.61 -7.85 -7.07
CA VAL A 174 -3.74 -7.71 -8.54
C VAL A 174 -4.84 -6.72 -8.90
N VAL A 175 -6.00 -6.84 -8.26
CA VAL A 175 -7.14 -5.95 -8.49
C VAL A 175 -6.80 -4.51 -8.14
N HIS A 176 -6.07 -4.30 -7.04
CA HIS A 176 -5.62 -2.98 -6.60
C HIS A 176 -4.57 -2.39 -7.57
N GLY A 177 -3.58 -3.19 -7.99
CA GLY A 177 -2.55 -2.76 -8.93
C GLY A 177 -3.03 -2.47 -10.36
N LEU A 178 -4.29 -2.80 -10.70
CA LEU A 178 -4.93 -2.38 -11.96
C LEU A 178 -5.34 -0.90 -11.96
N GLN A 179 -5.08 -0.16 -10.89
CA GLN A 179 -5.31 1.27 -10.84
C GLN A 179 -4.45 2.03 -11.89
N PRO A 180 -4.94 3.18 -12.40
CA PRO A 180 -4.19 4.03 -13.34
C PRO A 180 -2.86 4.57 -12.79
N ASP A 181 -2.61 4.47 -11.49
CA ASP A 181 -1.35 4.83 -10.84
C ASP A 181 -0.18 3.92 -11.29
N ALA A 182 -0.45 2.75 -11.88
CA ALA A 182 0.53 1.94 -12.60
C ALA A 182 1.30 2.76 -13.66
N LEU A 183 0.69 3.80 -14.23
CA LEU A 183 1.37 4.71 -15.16
C LEU A 183 2.52 5.49 -14.51
N LEU A 184 2.47 5.72 -13.19
CA LEU A 184 3.57 6.35 -12.43
C LEU A 184 4.84 5.49 -12.43
N VAL A 185 4.70 4.19 -12.65
CA VAL A 185 5.81 3.23 -12.75
C VAL A 185 6.37 3.20 -14.16
N ILE A 186 5.48 3.16 -15.16
CA ILE A 186 5.83 2.84 -16.54
C ILE A 186 6.32 4.07 -17.30
N LEU A 187 5.70 5.24 -17.10
CA LEU A 187 6.06 6.45 -17.84
C LEU A 187 7.49 6.91 -17.57
N PRO A 188 8.00 6.95 -16.32
CA PRO A 188 9.40 7.27 -16.07
C PRO A 188 10.37 6.27 -16.72
N ALA A 189 10.04 4.99 -16.70
CA ALA A 189 10.87 3.95 -17.31
C ALA A 189 10.97 4.09 -18.84
N LEU A 190 9.88 4.49 -19.49
CA LEU A 190 9.83 4.74 -20.94
C LEU A 190 10.51 6.06 -21.33
N ALA A 191 10.58 7.02 -20.41
CA ALA A 191 11.27 8.29 -20.64
C ALA A 191 12.80 8.19 -20.52
N LEU A 192 13.32 7.09 -19.94
CA LEU A 192 14.76 6.89 -19.81
C LEU A 192 15.42 6.63 -21.18
N PRO A 193 16.56 7.29 -21.48
CA PRO A 193 17.21 7.19 -22.78
C PRO A 193 17.84 5.80 -23.05
N SER A 194 18.10 5.03 -21.99
CA SER A 194 18.64 3.67 -22.06
C SER A 194 17.58 2.66 -21.66
N ARG A 195 17.34 1.66 -22.53
CA ARG A 195 16.41 0.55 -22.24
C ARG A 195 16.80 -0.22 -20.99
N LEU A 196 18.10 -0.42 -20.78
CA LEU A 196 18.58 -1.18 -19.63
C LEU A 196 18.43 -0.38 -18.32
N ALA A 197 18.56 0.95 -18.38
CA ALA A 197 18.21 1.82 -17.26
C ALA A 197 16.71 1.74 -16.96
N GLY A 198 15.86 1.82 -17.99
CA GLY A 198 14.40 1.60 -17.84
C GLY A 198 14.05 0.27 -17.16
N VAL A 199 14.68 -0.82 -17.58
CA VAL A 199 14.50 -2.15 -16.95
C VAL A 199 15.00 -2.17 -15.50
N ALA A 200 16.17 -1.60 -15.22
CA ALA A 200 16.72 -1.54 -13.87
C ALA A 200 15.83 -0.71 -12.93
N PHE A 201 15.32 0.43 -13.39
CA PHE A 201 14.35 1.25 -12.68
C PHE A 201 13.08 0.45 -12.38
N LEU A 202 12.46 -0.18 -13.38
CA LEU A 202 11.22 -0.95 -13.21
C LEU A 202 11.42 -2.10 -12.23
N PHE A 203 12.47 -2.90 -12.41
CA PHE A 203 12.74 -4.04 -11.54
C PHE A 203 12.91 -3.61 -10.08
N MET A 204 13.70 -2.57 -9.85
CA MET A 204 13.91 -2.06 -8.50
C MET A 204 12.68 -1.35 -7.93
N PHE A 205 11.86 -0.71 -8.76
CA PHE A 205 10.57 -0.17 -8.35
C PHE A 205 9.68 -1.26 -7.76
N LEU A 206 9.46 -2.34 -8.51
CA LEU A 206 8.65 -3.47 -8.08
C LEU A 206 9.22 -4.09 -6.79
N LEU A 207 10.55 -4.29 -6.75
CA LEU A 207 11.21 -4.76 -5.53
C LEU A 207 11.00 -3.82 -4.34
N GLY A 208 11.07 -2.51 -4.55
CA GLY A 208 10.82 -1.48 -3.54
C GLY A 208 9.40 -1.54 -3.01
N THR A 209 8.40 -1.74 -3.89
CA THR A 209 6.99 -1.93 -3.54
C THR A 209 6.82 -3.13 -2.59
N VAL A 210 7.31 -4.30 -3.00
CA VAL A 210 7.21 -5.53 -2.19
C VAL A 210 7.92 -5.38 -0.84
N VAL A 211 9.13 -4.81 -0.83
CA VAL A 211 9.90 -4.59 0.41
C VAL A 211 9.18 -3.60 1.34
N ALA A 212 8.64 -2.51 0.82
CA ALA A 212 7.90 -1.53 1.61
C ALA A 212 6.63 -2.14 2.22
N MET A 213 5.84 -2.87 1.45
CA MET A 213 4.61 -3.52 1.95
C MET A 213 4.93 -4.61 2.97
N ALA A 214 5.93 -5.45 2.69
CA ALA A 214 6.38 -6.49 3.62
C ALA A 214 6.93 -5.91 4.93
N SER A 215 7.73 -4.84 4.86
CA SER A 215 8.30 -4.21 6.06
C SER A 215 7.22 -3.50 6.89
N TYR A 216 6.30 -2.78 6.25
CA TYR A 216 5.16 -2.14 6.92
C TYR A 216 4.31 -3.15 7.69
N THR A 217 3.89 -4.22 7.02
CA THR A 217 3.05 -5.27 7.62
C THR A 217 3.79 -6.07 8.68
N ALA A 218 5.09 -6.35 8.50
CA ALA A 218 5.93 -6.95 9.53
C ALA A 218 6.02 -6.08 10.79
N PHE A 219 6.14 -4.77 10.63
CA PHE A 219 6.18 -3.81 11.72
C PHE A 219 4.84 -3.79 12.48
N VAL A 220 3.73 -3.64 11.77
CA VAL A 220 2.37 -3.68 12.35
C VAL A 220 2.12 -5.01 13.07
N GLY A 221 2.48 -6.14 12.44
CA GLY A 221 2.39 -7.48 13.03
C GLY A 221 3.20 -7.58 14.32
N SER A 222 4.49 -7.21 14.28
CA SER A 222 5.37 -7.26 15.46
C SER A 222 4.86 -6.43 16.63
N CYS A 223 4.44 -5.18 16.36
CA CYS A 223 3.92 -4.28 17.39
C CYS A 223 2.60 -4.80 17.96
N SER A 224 1.70 -5.30 17.12
CA SER A 224 0.39 -5.79 17.56
C SER A 224 0.49 -7.13 18.29
N GLU A 225 1.38 -8.05 17.88
CA GLU A 225 1.65 -9.31 18.57
C GLU A 225 2.26 -9.06 19.97
N ALA A 226 3.24 -8.17 20.05
CA ALA A 226 3.85 -7.79 21.32
C ALA A 226 2.82 -7.17 22.28
N LEU A 227 1.92 -6.35 21.75
CA LEU A 227 0.87 -5.71 22.52
C LEU A 227 -0.24 -6.69 22.92
N GLN A 228 -0.58 -7.66 22.07
CA GLN A 228 -1.59 -8.68 22.36
C GLN A 228 -1.18 -9.57 23.54
N LYS A 229 0.10 -9.92 23.65
CA LYS A 229 0.65 -10.70 24.79
C LYS A 229 0.58 -9.96 26.13
N ARG A 230 0.50 -8.62 26.10
CA ARG A 230 0.47 -7.77 27.31
C ARG A 230 -0.94 -7.29 27.63
N VAL A 231 -1.66 -6.81 26.63
CA VAL A 231 -2.92 -6.08 26.77
C VAL A 231 -3.84 -6.36 25.55
N PRO A 232 -4.62 -7.45 25.56
CA PRO A 232 -5.38 -7.90 24.38
C PRO A 232 -6.47 -6.91 23.92
N TRP A 233 -7.06 -6.14 24.83
CA TRP A 233 -8.08 -5.14 24.48
C TRP A 233 -7.52 -3.99 23.62
N ILE A 234 -6.23 -3.67 23.71
CA ILE A 234 -5.63 -2.61 22.89
C ILE A 234 -5.48 -3.10 21.45
N THR A 235 -5.03 -4.35 21.24
CA THR A 235 -4.95 -4.94 19.90
C THR A 235 -6.33 -4.99 19.23
N GLN A 236 -7.38 -5.28 20.01
CA GLN A 236 -8.76 -5.20 19.52
C GLN A 236 -9.16 -3.78 19.10
N ARG A 237 -8.86 -2.76 19.91
CA ARG A 237 -9.12 -1.35 19.55
C ARG A 237 -8.30 -0.87 18.35
N LEU A 238 -7.06 -1.35 18.20
CA LEU A 238 -6.24 -1.07 17.03
C LEU A 238 -6.83 -1.70 15.77
N SER A 239 -7.31 -2.94 15.86
CA SER A 239 -7.99 -3.62 14.74
C SER A 239 -9.27 -2.88 14.35
N LEU A 240 -10.11 -2.49 15.33
CA LEU A 240 -11.29 -1.65 15.07
C LEU A 240 -10.91 -0.30 14.46
N GLY A 241 -9.93 0.40 15.02
CA GLY A 241 -9.49 1.71 14.55
C GLY A 241 -8.96 1.67 13.12
N SER A 242 -8.08 0.72 12.80
CA SER A 242 -7.56 0.52 11.44
C SER A 242 -8.65 0.14 10.44
N SER A 243 -9.62 -0.68 10.86
CA SER A 243 -10.75 -1.07 10.02
C SER A 243 -11.69 0.10 9.74
N LEU A 244 -11.93 0.98 10.72
CA LEU A 244 -12.69 2.21 10.53
C LEU A 244 -11.96 3.18 9.60
N ILE A 245 -10.63 3.29 9.71
CA ILE A 245 -9.81 4.08 8.77
C ILE A 245 -9.95 3.51 7.36
N ALA A 246 -9.84 2.20 7.18
CA ALA A 246 -10.04 1.55 5.88
C ALA A 246 -11.42 1.88 5.28
N ILE A 247 -12.48 1.79 6.07
CA ILE A 247 -13.83 2.16 5.63
C ILE A 247 -13.90 3.65 5.28
N ALA A 248 -13.34 4.53 6.11
CA ALA A 248 -13.37 5.97 5.86
C ALA A 248 -12.62 6.36 4.57
N VAL A 249 -11.46 5.76 4.32
CA VAL A 249 -10.71 5.93 3.06
C VAL A 249 -11.49 5.36 1.88
N GLY A 250 -12.11 4.18 2.02
CA GLY A 250 -12.96 3.60 0.98
C GLY A 250 -14.15 4.49 0.62
N LEU A 251 -14.85 5.01 1.65
CA LEU A 251 -15.96 5.94 1.46
C LEU A 251 -15.52 7.27 0.84
N SER A 252 -14.35 7.80 1.23
CA SER A 252 -13.86 9.06 0.65
C SER A 252 -13.51 8.92 -0.83
N ILE A 253 -12.92 7.78 -1.24
CA ILE A 253 -12.66 7.45 -2.65
C ILE A 253 -13.99 7.35 -3.42
N LEU A 254 -14.97 6.61 -2.89
CA LEU A 254 -16.28 6.46 -3.55
C LEU A 254 -17.05 7.78 -3.65
N ALA A 255 -17.03 8.58 -2.59
CA ALA A 255 -17.65 9.90 -2.58
C ALA A 255 -16.97 10.85 -3.58
N GLY A 256 -15.65 10.78 -3.71
CA GLY A 256 -14.91 11.58 -4.69
C GLY A 256 -15.37 11.32 -6.13
N GLU A 257 -15.63 10.07 -6.47
CA GLU A 257 -16.19 9.69 -7.77
C GLU A 257 -17.65 10.13 -7.96
N ILE A 258 -18.50 10.04 -6.92
CA ILE A 258 -19.93 10.39 -7.01
C ILE A 258 -20.15 11.90 -7.09
N PHE A 259 -19.39 12.67 -6.30
CA PHE A 259 -19.55 14.12 -6.16
C PHE A 259 -18.58 14.93 -7.05
N GLY A 260 -17.67 14.27 -7.76
CA GLY A 260 -16.64 14.93 -8.57
C GLY A 260 -15.61 15.71 -7.74
N ILE A 261 -15.50 15.41 -6.44
CA ILE A 261 -14.56 16.04 -5.52
C ILE A 261 -13.30 15.18 -5.48
N ASN A 262 -12.26 15.53 -6.24
CA ASN A 262 -10.96 14.88 -6.08
C ASN A 262 -10.34 15.29 -4.74
N LEU A 263 -10.43 14.40 -3.74
CA LEU A 263 -9.74 14.57 -2.45
C LEU A 263 -8.25 14.21 -2.53
N PHE A 264 -7.82 13.59 -3.63
CA PHE A 264 -6.45 13.14 -3.91
C PHE A 264 -6.14 13.26 -5.40
#